data_AF-A0A369QJV5-F1
#
_entry.id   AF-A0A369QJV5-F1
#
_cell.length_a   1.000
_cell.length_b   1.000
_cell.length_c   1.000
_cell.angle_alpha   90.00
_cell.angle_beta   90.00
_cell.angle_gamma   90.00
#
_symmetry.space_group_name_H-M   'P 1'
#
loop_
_entity.id
_entity.type
_entity.pdbx_description
1 polymer ?
#
loop_
_entity_poly.entity_id
_entity_poly.type
_entity_poly.pdbx_seq_one_letter_code
_entity_poly.pdbx_strand_id
1 'polypeptide(L)'
;MKEGYKFIIQPDGSEREIDWPELNHLKKDILWIFDENYGDLGNAFVPSYSFSQRYWEYLTLDGDKWFYEEDKAFYHRGLLIILLCCCSEYIDIPTGSQEVFPRQDLPIIAKYVEEYNSKSKEEILLKDKILLGLNIAQSIPEDDLKNKEYVHPKVGEYHKDINEIGNPIIENYFKSILEK
;
A
#
# COMPACT_ATOMS: atom_id res chain seq x y z
N MET A 1 21.01 17.87 14.54
CA MET A 1 20.45 17.95 13.16
C MET A 1 19.11 18.65 13.26
N LYS A 2 18.78 19.56 12.34
CA LYS A 2 17.41 20.11 12.30
C LYS A 2 16.50 19.00 11.77
N GLU A 3 15.46 18.65 12.51
CA GLU A 3 14.41 17.77 11.99
C GLU A 3 13.70 18.52 10.87
N GLY A 4 13.76 17.98 9.66
CA GLY A 4 13.04 18.55 8.51
C GLY A 4 11.53 18.46 8.71
N TYR A 5 10.81 19.51 8.33
CA TYR A 5 9.36 19.54 8.28
C TYR A 5 8.85 18.49 7.30
N LYS A 6 7.89 17.67 7.72
CA LYS A 6 7.25 16.62 6.90
C LYS A 6 5.75 16.71 7.08
N PHE A 7 5.02 16.44 6.02
CA PHE A 7 3.57 16.58 6.02
C PHE A 7 2.92 15.60 5.05
N ILE A 8 1.63 15.37 5.24
CA ILE A 8 0.75 14.75 4.26
C ILE A 8 -0.35 15.74 3.87
N ILE A 9 -0.92 15.56 2.68
CA ILE A 9 -2.03 16.36 2.18
C ILE A 9 -3.34 15.59 2.41
N GLN A 10 -4.24 16.21 3.15
CA GLN A 10 -5.58 15.69 3.43
C GLN A 10 -6.51 15.91 2.21
N PRO A 11 -7.68 15.25 2.15
CA PRO A 11 -8.57 15.35 0.99
C PRO A 11 -9.14 16.75 0.74
N ASP A 12 -9.15 17.61 1.77
CA ASP A 12 -9.54 19.02 1.71
C ASP A 12 -8.40 19.96 1.29
N GLY A 13 -7.21 19.40 1.01
CA GLY A 13 -6.00 20.12 0.64
C GLY A 13 -5.21 20.66 1.83
N SER A 14 -5.64 20.42 3.07
CA SER A 14 -4.89 20.84 4.25
C SER A 14 -3.65 19.97 4.49
N GLU A 15 -2.60 20.59 5.03
CA GLU A 15 -1.38 19.88 5.42
C GLU A 15 -1.49 19.40 6.87
N ARG A 16 -1.20 18.11 7.10
CA ARG A 16 -1.00 17.55 8.44
C ARG A 16 0.47 17.25 8.63
N GLU A 17 1.07 17.87 9.63
CA GLU A 17 2.46 17.59 10.01
C GLU A 17 2.62 16.14 10.49
N ILE A 18 3.73 15.52 10.06
CA ILE A 18 4.13 14.17 10.44
C ILE A 18 5.38 14.27 11.32
N ASP A 19 5.27 13.74 12.54
CA ASP A 19 6.41 13.70 13.45
C ASP A 19 7.34 12.52 13.18
N TRP A 20 8.52 12.54 13.80
CA TRP A 20 9.51 11.48 13.63
C TRP A 20 9.03 10.11 14.14
N PRO A 21 8.38 10.00 15.32
CA PRO A 21 7.81 8.74 15.79
C PRO A 21 6.83 8.08 14.80
N GLU A 22 5.89 8.86 14.25
CA GLU A 22 4.91 8.38 13.25
C GLU A 22 5.62 7.88 11.99
N LEU A 23 6.58 8.65 11.47
CA LEU A 23 7.37 8.26 10.31
C LEU A 23 8.23 7.00 10.56
N ASN A 24 8.74 6.84 11.78
CA ASN A 24 9.51 5.66 12.16
C ASN A 24 8.62 4.41 12.32
N HIS A 25 7.39 4.56 12.80
CA HIS A 25 6.41 3.47 12.77
C HIS A 25 6.09 3.07 11.33
N LEU A 26 5.85 4.05 10.45
CA LEU A 26 5.61 3.77 9.04
C LEU A 26 6.77 3.00 8.39
N LYS A 27 8.01 3.39 8.71
CA LYS A 27 9.21 2.67 8.23
C LYS A 27 9.25 1.22 8.72
N LYS A 28 8.91 0.97 9.99
CA LYS A 28 8.86 -0.40 10.54
C LYS A 28 7.82 -1.25 9.84
N ASP A 29 6.64 -0.71 9.60
CA ASP A 29 5.54 -1.40 8.91
C ASP A 29 5.96 -1.79 7.48
N ILE A 30 6.58 -0.85 6.74
CA ILE A 30 7.12 -1.11 5.40
C ILE A 30 8.14 -2.24 5.42
N LEU A 31 9.12 -2.16 6.34
CA LEU A 31 10.18 -3.16 6.42
C LEU A 31 9.66 -4.53 6.82
N TRP A 32 8.68 -4.58 7.71
CA TRP A 32 8.04 -5.83 8.09
C TRP A 32 7.31 -6.45 6.91
N ILE A 33 6.55 -5.66 6.15
CA ILE A 33 5.85 -6.18 4.95
C ILE A 33 6.85 -6.68 3.92
N PHE A 34 7.97 -5.98 3.72
CA PHE A 34 9.02 -6.42 2.82
C PHE A 34 9.62 -7.75 3.27
N ASP A 35 9.91 -7.93 4.55
CA ASP A 35 10.51 -9.16 5.07
C ASP A 35 9.54 -10.35 4.99
N GLU A 36 8.29 -10.16 5.44
CA GLU A 36 7.31 -11.24 5.56
C GLU A 36 6.75 -11.69 4.20
N ASN A 37 6.60 -10.77 3.25
CA ASN A 37 5.89 -11.04 1.99
C ASN A 37 6.80 -11.09 0.75
N TYR A 38 8.12 -10.93 0.91
CA TYR A 38 9.02 -11.03 -0.22
C TYR A 38 8.94 -12.42 -0.87
N GLY A 39 8.74 -12.43 -2.18
CA GLY A 39 8.63 -13.66 -2.98
C GLY A 39 7.19 -14.08 -3.24
N ASP A 40 6.24 -13.75 -2.36
CA ASP A 40 4.83 -14.16 -2.51
C ASP A 40 3.81 -13.08 -2.06
N LEU A 41 3.80 -11.96 -2.79
CA LEU A 41 2.82 -10.87 -2.64
C LEU A 41 1.40 -11.27 -3.08
N GLY A 42 1.29 -12.36 -3.86
CA GLY A 42 0.03 -12.95 -4.26
C GLY A 42 -0.72 -13.60 -3.11
N ASN A 43 -0.02 -14.17 -2.12
CA ASN A 43 -0.61 -14.71 -0.90
C ASN A 43 -0.12 -13.91 0.32
N ALA A 44 -0.21 -12.59 0.24
CA ALA A 44 0.34 -11.72 1.26
C ALA A 44 -0.34 -11.95 2.62
N PHE A 45 0.44 -11.91 3.69
CA PHE A 45 -0.02 -11.93 5.07
C PHE A 45 0.03 -10.52 5.67
N VAL A 46 -1.14 -9.98 6.04
CA VAL A 46 -1.26 -8.65 6.65
C VAL A 46 -2.06 -8.74 7.95
N PRO A 47 -1.39 -8.83 9.12
CA PRO A 47 -2.08 -8.91 10.40
C PRO A 47 -2.80 -7.58 10.72
N SER A 48 -4.12 -7.59 10.66
CA SER A 48 -4.99 -6.41 10.83
C SER A 48 -4.74 -5.63 12.12
N TYR A 49 -4.39 -6.32 13.21
CA TYR A 49 -4.07 -5.70 14.50
C TYR A 49 -2.76 -4.89 14.49
N SER A 50 -1.83 -5.21 13.58
CA SER A 50 -0.56 -4.49 13.41
C SER A 50 -0.67 -3.42 12.32
N PHE A 51 -1.43 -3.68 11.26
CA PHE A 51 -1.54 -2.82 10.09
C PHE A 51 -2.82 -1.99 10.11
N SER A 52 -2.92 -1.09 11.08
CA SER A 52 -4.14 -0.29 11.34
C SER A 52 -4.05 1.18 10.91
N GLN A 53 -2.90 1.61 10.37
CA GLN A 53 -2.74 2.99 9.93
C GLN A 53 -3.47 3.24 8.60
N ARG A 54 -3.79 4.51 8.33
CA ARG A 54 -4.33 4.94 7.04
C ARG A 54 -3.23 5.10 6.00
N TYR A 55 -2.60 3.99 5.63
CA TYR A 55 -1.42 3.96 4.75
C TYR A 55 -1.60 4.76 3.47
N TRP A 56 -2.81 4.76 2.91
CA TRP A 56 -3.15 5.51 1.69
C TRP A 56 -2.95 7.03 1.82
N GLU A 57 -3.17 7.63 3.00
CA GLU A 57 -3.00 9.08 3.19
C GLU A 57 -1.53 9.49 3.02
N TYR A 58 -0.60 8.62 3.41
CA TYR A 58 0.84 8.86 3.29
C TYR A 58 1.37 8.73 1.86
N LEU A 59 0.54 8.37 0.87
CA LEU A 59 0.94 8.50 -0.55
C LEU A 59 1.21 9.96 -0.93
N THR A 60 0.70 10.91 -0.15
CA THR A 60 0.96 12.35 -0.28
C THR A 60 2.12 12.85 0.58
N LEU A 61 2.84 11.95 1.26
CA LEU A 61 3.92 12.29 2.17
C LEU A 61 5.01 13.09 1.44
N ASP A 62 5.26 14.30 1.92
CA ASP A 62 6.27 15.21 1.42
C ASP A 62 6.93 15.96 2.59
N GLY A 63 7.85 16.86 2.29
CA GLY A 63 8.53 17.64 3.29
C GLY A 63 9.50 18.65 2.71
N ASP A 64 10.17 19.34 3.62
CA ASP A 64 11.15 20.35 3.24
C ASP A 64 12.43 19.73 2.66
N LYS A 65 13.40 20.59 2.32
CA LYS A 65 14.68 20.21 1.73
C LYS A 65 15.54 19.23 2.56
N TRP A 66 15.20 19.00 3.84
CA TRP A 66 15.90 18.06 4.70
C TRP A 66 15.26 16.66 4.67
N PHE A 67 14.14 16.50 3.98
CA PHE A 67 13.58 15.21 3.65
C PHE A 67 14.02 14.84 2.23
N TYR A 68 15.03 13.97 2.13
CA TYR A 68 15.67 13.66 0.86
C TYR A 68 14.75 12.85 -0.07
N GLU A 69 14.89 13.03 -1.38
CA GLU A 69 14.06 12.32 -2.37
C GLU A 69 14.20 10.80 -2.29
N GLU A 70 15.38 10.28 -1.91
CA GLU A 70 15.58 8.84 -1.68
C GLU A 70 14.71 8.31 -0.52
N ASP A 71 14.61 9.08 0.57
CA ASP A 71 13.77 8.72 1.70
C ASP A 71 12.29 8.76 1.30
N LYS A 72 11.86 9.82 0.59
CA LYS A 72 10.50 9.92 0.05
C LYS A 72 10.14 8.73 -0.84
N ALA A 73 11.04 8.38 -1.76
CA ALA A 73 10.86 7.25 -2.66
C ALA A 73 10.72 5.92 -1.91
N PHE A 74 11.49 5.71 -0.83
CA PHE A 74 11.32 4.55 0.05
C PHE A 74 9.91 4.49 0.65
N TYR A 75 9.42 5.59 1.24
CA TYR A 75 8.10 5.61 1.85
C TYR A 75 7.00 5.38 0.82
N HIS A 76 7.01 6.10 -0.31
CA HIS A 76 5.96 5.95 -1.32
C HIS A 76 5.91 4.54 -1.91
N ARG A 77 7.05 3.96 -2.26
CA ARG A 77 7.10 2.60 -2.80
C ARG A 77 6.68 1.57 -1.76
N GLY A 78 7.14 1.73 -0.53
CA GLY A 78 6.73 0.87 0.59
C GLY A 78 5.23 0.91 0.81
N LEU A 79 4.63 2.10 0.78
CA LEU A 79 3.19 2.28 0.90
C LEU A 79 2.40 1.62 -0.23
N LEU A 80 2.86 1.71 -1.48
CA LEU A 80 2.23 0.98 -2.59
C LEU A 80 2.27 -0.54 -2.36
N ILE A 81 3.39 -1.07 -1.87
CA ILE A 81 3.49 -2.50 -1.54
C ILE A 81 2.55 -2.87 -0.39
N ILE A 82 2.46 -2.06 0.69
CA ILE A 82 1.50 -2.28 1.77
C ILE A 82 0.07 -2.34 1.22
N LEU A 83 -0.31 -1.36 0.39
CA LEU A 83 -1.66 -1.32 -0.20
C LEU A 83 -1.92 -2.51 -1.12
N LEU A 84 -0.92 -2.97 -1.87
CA LEU A 84 -1.00 -4.19 -2.67
C LEU A 84 -1.25 -5.41 -1.78
N CYS A 85 -0.48 -5.60 -0.71
CA CYS A 85 -0.66 -6.71 0.23
C CYS A 85 -2.05 -6.66 0.89
N CYS A 86 -2.52 -5.48 1.32
CA CYS A 86 -3.87 -5.32 1.86
C CYS A 86 -4.95 -5.66 0.82
N CYS A 87 -4.74 -5.35 -0.47
CA CYS A 87 -5.65 -5.77 -1.53
C CYS A 87 -5.66 -7.30 -1.69
N SER A 88 -4.50 -7.95 -1.66
CA SER A 88 -4.41 -9.42 -1.74
C SER A 88 -5.15 -10.06 -0.57
N GLU A 89 -4.87 -9.64 0.66
CA GLU A 89 -5.55 -10.13 1.88
C GLU A 89 -7.08 -9.93 1.80
N TYR A 90 -7.53 -8.78 1.27
CA TYR A 90 -8.96 -8.52 1.08
C TYR A 90 -9.58 -9.42 -0.01
N ILE A 91 -8.86 -9.77 -1.05
CA ILE A 91 -9.39 -10.57 -2.16
C ILE A 91 -9.35 -12.07 -1.85
N ASP A 92 -8.33 -12.51 -1.11
CA ASP A 92 -8.04 -13.91 -0.84
C ASP A 92 -8.79 -14.47 0.36
N ILE A 93 -9.10 -13.64 1.35
CA ILE A 93 -9.96 -14.05 2.44
C ILE A 93 -11.40 -14.15 1.92
N PRO A 94 -12.03 -15.34 1.97
CA PRO A 94 -13.45 -15.46 1.64
C PRO A 94 -14.22 -14.51 2.53
N THR A 95 -15.06 -13.63 1.96
CA THR A 95 -15.75 -12.46 2.59
C THR A 95 -15.06 -11.11 2.55
N GLY A 96 -13.76 -11.08 2.22
CA GLY A 96 -12.91 -9.91 2.25
C GLY A 96 -12.64 -9.40 3.65
N SER A 97 -11.36 -9.37 4.04
CA SER A 97 -10.94 -8.90 5.36
C SER A 97 -11.22 -7.40 5.49
N GLN A 98 -12.40 -7.07 6.02
CA GLN A 98 -12.78 -5.69 6.34
C GLN A 98 -11.87 -5.08 7.42
N GLU A 99 -11.04 -5.91 8.05
CA GLU A 99 -10.09 -5.50 9.07
C GLU A 99 -8.84 -4.84 8.47
N VAL A 100 -8.47 -5.14 7.22
CA VAL A 100 -7.36 -4.43 6.52
C VAL A 100 -7.85 -3.20 5.77
N PHE A 101 -9.04 -3.27 5.18
CA PHE A 101 -9.72 -2.12 4.59
C PHE A 101 -11.18 -2.12 4.98
N PRO A 102 -11.65 -1.13 5.76
CA PRO A 102 -13.07 -0.97 5.96
C PRO A 102 -13.74 -0.67 4.61
N ARG A 103 -14.80 -1.39 4.23
CA ARG A 103 -15.50 -1.18 2.95
C ARG A 103 -15.85 0.29 2.68
N GLN A 104 -16.25 1.03 3.72
CA GLN A 104 -16.59 2.45 3.60
C GLN A 104 -15.41 3.33 3.18
N ASP A 105 -14.18 2.88 3.42
CA ASP A 105 -12.96 3.61 3.09
C ASP A 105 -12.43 3.26 1.69
N LEU A 106 -12.90 2.17 1.05
CA LEU A 106 -12.44 1.77 -0.29
C LEU A 106 -12.53 2.90 -1.34
N PRO A 107 -13.60 3.73 -1.39
CA PRO A 107 -13.65 4.83 -2.34
C PRO A 107 -12.60 5.92 -2.07
N ILE A 108 -12.32 6.24 -0.80
CA ILE A 108 -11.32 7.26 -0.47
C ILE A 108 -9.90 6.72 -0.72
N ILE A 109 -9.65 5.43 -0.41
CA ILE A 109 -8.39 4.75 -0.71
C ILE A 109 -8.13 4.80 -2.23
N ALA A 110 -9.13 4.44 -3.04
CA ALA A 110 -9.02 4.47 -4.49
C ALA A 110 -8.66 5.87 -5.00
N LYS A 111 -9.31 6.92 -4.48
CA LYS A 111 -8.99 8.31 -4.82
C LYS A 111 -7.52 8.65 -4.54
N TYR A 112 -7.00 8.30 -3.37
CA TYR A 112 -5.59 8.54 -3.03
C TYR A 112 -4.62 7.81 -3.99
N VAL A 113 -4.95 6.57 -4.36
CA VAL A 113 -4.14 5.79 -5.32
C VAL A 113 -4.22 6.38 -6.72
N GLU A 114 -5.41 6.81 -7.17
CA GLU A 114 -5.63 7.47 -8.46
C GLU A 114 -4.87 8.80 -8.58
N GLU A 115 -4.83 9.59 -7.51
CA GLU A 115 -4.16 10.90 -7.46
C GLU A 115 -2.64 10.76 -7.24
N TYR A 116 -2.15 9.61 -6.79
CA TYR A 116 -0.72 9.36 -6.61
C TYR A 116 0.05 9.50 -7.93
N ASN A 117 1.08 10.35 -7.93
CA ASN A 117 1.91 10.63 -9.10
C ASN A 117 3.09 9.66 -9.20
N SER A 118 2.86 8.50 -9.83
CA SER A 118 3.89 7.49 -10.08
C SER A 118 5.04 8.06 -10.93
N LYS A 119 6.27 7.96 -10.43
CA LYS A 119 7.49 8.48 -11.06
C LYS A 119 8.26 7.42 -11.87
N SER A 120 7.91 6.14 -11.68
CA SER A 120 8.58 5.00 -12.34
C SER A 120 7.57 4.05 -13.00
N LYS A 121 8.06 3.20 -13.92
CA LYS A 121 7.22 2.20 -14.60
C LYS A 121 6.69 1.18 -13.59
N GLU A 122 7.51 0.81 -12.63
CA GLU A 122 7.19 -0.11 -11.54
C GLU A 122 6.07 0.47 -10.66
N GLU A 123 6.15 1.75 -10.30
CA GLU A 123 5.08 2.44 -9.54
C GLU A 123 3.77 2.56 -10.33
N ILE A 124 3.83 2.72 -11.66
CA ILE A 124 2.63 2.71 -12.51
C ILE A 124 1.98 1.32 -12.49
N LEU A 125 2.77 0.26 -12.69
CA LEU A 125 2.26 -1.12 -12.68
C LEU A 125 1.67 -1.50 -11.31
N LEU A 126 2.32 -1.10 -10.21
CA LEU A 126 1.78 -1.29 -8.87
C LEU A 126 0.46 -0.55 -8.68
N LYS A 127 0.43 0.74 -9.04
CA LYS A 127 -0.77 1.57 -8.95
C LYS A 127 -1.93 0.92 -9.70
N ASP A 128 -1.72 0.49 -10.94
CA ASP A 128 -2.76 -0.15 -11.76
C ASP A 128 -3.25 -1.45 -11.10
N LYS A 129 -2.35 -2.23 -10.50
CA LYS A 129 -2.70 -3.47 -9.81
C LYS A 129 -3.50 -3.23 -8.52
N ILE A 130 -3.12 -2.22 -7.73
CA ILE A 130 -3.84 -1.80 -6.53
C ILE A 130 -5.25 -1.31 -6.92
N LEU A 131 -5.38 -0.51 -7.97
CA LEU A 131 -6.69 -0.03 -8.45
C LEU A 131 -7.58 -1.18 -8.93
N LEU A 132 -7.02 -2.19 -9.60
CA LEU A 132 -7.76 -3.41 -9.93
C LEU A 132 -8.23 -4.12 -8.66
N GLY A 133 -7.37 -4.26 -7.65
CA GLY A 133 -7.73 -4.90 -6.39
C GLY A 133 -8.84 -4.16 -5.63
N LEU A 134 -8.74 -2.83 -5.55
CA LEU A 134 -9.77 -1.98 -4.96
C LEU A 134 -11.08 -2.04 -5.75
N ASN A 135 -11.03 -2.10 -7.09
CA ASN A 135 -12.21 -2.25 -7.92
C ASN A 135 -12.93 -3.58 -7.67
N ILE A 136 -12.16 -4.67 -7.52
CA ILE A 136 -12.68 -5.98 -7.14
C ILE A 136 -13.32 -5.91 -5.76
N ALA A 137 -12.63 -5.34 -4.76
CA ALA A 137 -13.13 -5.21 -3.40
C ALA A 137 -14.48 -4.44 -3.34
N GLN A 138 -14.59 -3.35 -4.11
CA GLN A 138 -15.80 -2.53 -4.19
C GLN A 138 -16.96 -3.22 -4.92
N SER A 139 -16.67 -4.10 -5.90
CA SER A 139 -17.70 -4.77 -6.69
C SER A 139 -18.32 -5.99 -6.02
N ILE A 140 -17.72 -6.52 -4.93
CA ILE A 140 -18.29 -7.63 -4.17
C ILE A 140 -19.65 -7.20 -3.59
N PRO A 141 -20.77 -7.88 -3.91
CA PRO A 141 -22.08 -7.56 -3.34
C PRO A 141 -22.10 -7.69 -1.81
N GLU A 142 -22.91 -6.89 -1.11
CA GLU A 142 -23.00 -6.94 0.36
C GLU A 142 -23.44 -8.33 0.87
N ASP A 143 -24.35 -8.99 0.17
CA ASP A 143 -24.81 -10.33 0.50
C ASP A 143 -23.69 -11.38 0.37
N ASP A 144 -22.73 -11.14 -0.52
CA ASP A 144 -21.58 -12.01 -0.76
C ASP A 144 -20.39 -11.72 0.19
N LEU A 145 -20.41 -10.62 0.93
CA LEU A 145 -19.46 -10.37 2.03
C LEU A 145 -19.62 -11.34 3.20
N LYS A 146 -20.60 -12.25 3.18
CA LYS A 146 -20.70 -13.34 4.15
C LYS A 146 -20.61 -14.72 3.49
N ASN A 147 -20.50 -14.73 2.16
CA ASN A 147 -20.46 -15.93 1.35
C ASN A 147 -19.01 -16.39 1.17
N LYS A 148 -18.62 -17.44 1.89
CA LYS A 148 -17.27 -18.01 1.82
C LYS A 148 -16.97 -18.74 0.51
N GLU A 149 -17.96 -18.91 -0.36
CA GLU A 149 -17.80 -19.56 -1.66
C GLU A 149 -17.72 -18.55 -2.81
N TYR A 150 -17.93 -17.26 -2.52
CA TYR A 150 -17.84 -16.22 -3.53
C TYR A 150 -16.38 -16.04 -4.00
N VAL A 151 -16.18 -16.11 -5.32
CA VAL A 151 -14.91 -15.79 -5.97
C VAL A 151 -15.20 -14.79 -7.08
N HIS A 152 -14.59 -13.60 -7.00
CA HIS A 152 -14.80 -12.57 -8.01
C HIS A 152 -14.21 -13.02 -9.37
N PRO A 153 -14.88 -12.79 -10.53
CA PRO A 153 -14.40 -13.28 -11.83
C PRO A 153 -13.00 -12.77 -12.24
N LYS A 154 -12.58 -11.62 -11.70
CA LYS A 154 -11.28 -10.99 -11.96
C LYS A 154 -10.17 -11.37 -10.97
N VAL A 155 -10.39 -12.27 -10.01
CA VAL A 155 -9.32 -12.66 -9.06
C VAL A 155 -8.09 -13.22 -9.81
N GLY A 156 -8.30 -14.02 -10.86
CA GLY A 156 -7.18 -14.51 -11.68
C GLY A 156 -6.42 -13.41 -12.43
N GLU A 157 -7.10 -12.35 -12.85
CA GLU A 157 -6.47 -11.17 -13.48
C GLU A 157 -5.66 -10.36 -12.46
N TYR A 158 -6.18 -10.24 -11.24
CA TYR A 158 -5.49 -9.61 -10.13
C TYR A 158 -4.17 -10.33 -9.81
N HIS A 159 -4.22 -11.64 -9.58
CA HIS A 159 -3.01 -12.40 -9.20
C HIS A 159 -1.98 -12.56 -10.32
N LYS A 160 -2.38 -12.35 -11.57
CA LYS A 160 -1.47 -12.41 -12.70
C LYS A 160 -0.33 -11.38 -12.53
N ASP A 161 0.91 -11.85 -12.60
CA ASP A 161 2.15 -11.07 -12.57
C ASP A 161 2.38 -10.25 -11.28
N ILE A 162 1.60 -10.47 -10.20
CA ILE A 162 1.67 -9.65 -8.97
C ILE A 162 3.07 -9.68 -8.33
N ASN A 163 3.67 -10.87 -8.25
CA ASN A 163 5.01 -11.08 -7.74
C ASN A 163 6.07 -10.44 -8.63
N GLU A 164 5.88 -10.49 -9.95
CA GLU A 164 6.80 -9.88 -10.93
C GLU A 164 6.78 -8.36 -10.86
N ILE A 165 5.65 -7.76 -10.48
CA ILE A 165 5.50 -6.32 -10.34
C ILE A 165 6.11 -5.83 -9.01
N GLY A 166 5.79 -6.49 -7.90
CA GLY A 166 6.16 -5.98 -6.56
C GLY A 166 7.54 -6.41 -6.05
N ASN A 167 7.97 -7.65 -6.31
CA ASN A 167 9.25 -8.16 -5.77
C ASN A 167 10.47 -7.36 -6.24
N PRO A 168 10.57 -6.84 -7.48
CA PRO A 168 11.71 -6.03 -7.88
C PRO A 168 11.91 -4.79 -7.01
N ILE A 169 10.84 -4.19 -6.48
CA ILE A 169 10.94 -3.02 -5.59
C ILE A 169 11.58 -3.41 -4.26
N ILE A 170 11.12 -4.51 -3.67
CA ILE A 170 11.64 -5.03 -2.40
C ILE A 170 13.10 -5.48 -2.58
N GLU A 171 13.39 -6.21 -3.65
CA GLU A 171 14.74 -6.69 -3.96
C GLU A 171 15.72 -5.52 -4.17
N ASN A 172 15.32 -4.50 -4.94
CA ASN A 172 16.14 -3.32 -5.17
C ASN A 172 16.42 -2.55 -3.88
N TYR A 173 15.45 -2.48 -2.96
CA TYR A 173 15.66 -1.88 -1.65
C TYR A 173 16.75 -2.62 -0.86
N PHE A 174 16.64 -3.95 -0.72
CA PHE A 174 17.62 -4.73 0.03
C PHE A 174 19.01 -4.69 -0.61
N LYS A 175 19.10 -4.76 -1.94
CA LYS A 175 20.37 -4.57 -2.66
C LYS A 175 21.02 -3.22 -2.35
N SER A 176 20.23 -2.14 -2.36
CA SER A 176 20.73 -0.78 -2.09
C SER A 176 21.31 -0.60 -0.67
N ILE A 177 20.93 -1.46 0.28
CA ILE A 177 21.46 -1.46 1.65
C ILE A 177 22.74 -2.28 1.74
N LEU A 178 22.81 -3.41 1.04
CA LEU A 178 23.97 -4.32 1.07
C LEU A 178 25.19 -3.76 0.30
N GLU A 179 24.95 -2.87 -0.66
CA GLU A 179 25.97 -2.23 -1.48
C GLU A 179 26.55 -0.94 -0.87
N LYS A 180 26.04 -0.48 0.29
CA LYS A 180 26.52 0.69 1.04
C LYS A 180 27.46 0.27 2.17
#